data_AF-A0A2V5JFD8-F1
#
_entry.id   AF-A0A2V5JFD8-F1
#
_cell.length_a   1.000
_cell.length_b   1.000
_cell.length_c   1.000
_cell.angle_alpha   90.00
_cell.angle_beta   90.00
_cell.angle_gamma   90.00
#
_symmetry.space_group_name_H-M   'P 1'
#
loop_
_entity.id
_entity.type
_entity.pdbx_description
1 polymer ?
#
loop_
_entity_poly.entity_id
_entity_poly.type
_entity_poly.pdbx_seq_one_letter_code
_entity_poly.pdbx_strand_id
1 'polypeptide(L)'
;MNKHFTFVLLLCSCGLLLGCWNAEEKAAIAKLKPTKDPVQEEIYAFRLKMRALYNNRRFAELEPVAAEIRQTKAVFGNGSWKIAQFYESFACRREEPESMWQLHERIHQDWIAQFPTSITARIAYADFLREYAWHARGTDFADKVTEEGWRLFGERLESARKTLAEARELTEKDSFWWEVALGV
;
A
#
# COMPACT_ATOMS: atom_id res chain seq x y z
N MET A 1 -7.43 -19.40 -15.85
CA MET A 1 -6.51 -19.10 -16.97
C MET A 1 -6.59 -17.59 -17.21
N ASN A 2 -5.92 -16.80 -16.35
CA ASN A 2 -6.16 -15.36 -16.22
C ASN A 2 -5.11 -14.57 -17.01
N LYS A 3 -5.58 -13.90 -18.06
CA LYS A 3 -4.79 -13.04 -18.96
C LYS A 3 -4.79 -11.58 -18.48
N HIS A 4 -4.35 -11.30 -17.26
CA HIS A 4 -4.15 -9.92 -16.79
C HIS A 4 -2.90 -9.82 -15.93
N PHE A 5 -1.74 -10.02 -16.57
CA PHE A 5 -0.45 -9.61 -16.01
C PHE A 5 0.01 -8.41 -16.85
N THR A 6 -0.56 -7.24 -16.55
CA THR A 6 -0.19 -5.99 -17.21
C THR A 6 1.16 -5.58 -16.65
N PHE A 7 2.20 -5.86 -17.43
CA PHE A 7 3.54 -5.33 -17.29
C PHE A 7 3.42 -3.80 -17.28
N VAL A 8 3.64 -3.17 -16.12
CA VAL A 8 3.76 -1.71 -16.02
C VAL A 8 5.10 -1.36 -16.66
N LEU A 9 5.08 -1.18 -17.98
CA LEU A 9 6.05 -0.32 -18.64
C LEU A 9 5.91 1.04 -17.95
N LEU A 10 6.95 1.44 -17.23
CA LEU A 10 7.12 2.79 -16.72
C LEU A 10 7.33 3.71 -17.94
N LEU A 11 6.25 3.95 -18.69
CA LEU A 11 6.16 5.04 -19.64
C LEU A 11 6.11 6.31 -18.79
N CYS A 12 7.29 6.88 -18.60
CA CYS A 12 7.47 8.25 -18.15
C CYS A 12 6.40 9.12 -18.82
N SER A 13 5.52 9.70 -18.02
CA SER A 13 4.35 10.51 -18.41
C SER A 13 4.74 11.87 -19.02
N CYS A 14 5.84 11.93 -19.78
CA CYS A 14 6.10 12.94 -20.80
C CYS A 14 5.54 12.53 -22.18
N GLY A 15 4.68 11.52 -22.24
CA GLY A 15 4.09 10.96 -23.46
C GLY A 15 2.96 11.75 -24.12
N LEU A 16 2.72 13.01 -23.75
CA LEU A 16 1.84 13.92 -24.51
C LEU A 16 2.56 14.62 -25.68
N LEU A 17 3.83 14.29 -25.94
CA LEU A 17 4.56 14.75 -27.12
C LEU A 17 5.05 13.55 -27.94
N LEU A 18 4.18 13.01 -28.80
CA LEU A 18 4.53 12.05 -29.87
C LEU A 18 5.58 12.57 -30.88
N GLY A 19 6.13 13.78 -30.66
CA GLY A 19 7.14 14.43 -31.50
C GLY A 19 8.56 14.49 -30.93
N CYS A 20 8.83 13.97 -29.73
CA CYS A 20 10.12 14.21 -29.05
C CYS A 20 11.21 13.15 -29.29
N TRP A 21 10.91 12.02 -29.93
CA TRP A 21 11.94 11.01 -30.22
C TRP A 21 12.38 11.06 -31.67
N ASN A 22 13.68 11.24 -31.86
CA ASN A 22 14.32 11.21 -33.18
C ASN A 22 14.35 9.76 -33.72
N ALA A 23 14.69 9.62 -35.01
CA ALA A 23 14.67 8.32 -35.68
C ALA A 23 15.65 7.30 -35.05
N GLU A 24 16.75 7.78 -34.48
CA GLU A 24 17.75 6.96 -33.81
C GLU A 24 17.24 6.41 -32.47
N GLU A 25 16.59 7.25 -31.66
CA GLU A 25 15.97 6.86 -30.40
C GLU A 25 14.87 5.81 -30.62
N LYS A 26 14.03 5.98 -31.66
CA LYS A 26 13.01 4.98 -32.04
C LYS A 26 13.64 3.65 -32.44
N ALA A 27 14.73 3.70 -33.22
CA ALA A 27 15.45 2.49 -33.63
C ALA A 27 16.17 1.81 -32.45
N ALA A 28 16.61 2.57 -31.45
CA ALA A 28 17.21 2.05 -30.23
C ALA A 28 16.16 1.38 -29.32
N ILE A 29 14.99 2.01 -29.12
CA ILE A 29 13.88 1.46 -28.34
C ILE A 29 13.39 0.14 -28.94
N ALA A 30 13.29 0.05 -30.28
CA ALA A 30 12.88 -1.17 -30.96
C ALA A 30 13.81 -2.37 -30.71
N LYS A 31 15.03 -2.14 -30.22
CA LYS A 31 16.01 -3.19 -29.88
C LYS A 31 15.99 -3.57 -28.40
N LEU A 32 15.29 -2.82 -27.54
CA LEU A 32 15.19 -3.14 -26.12
C LEU A 32 14.42 -4.44 -25.93
N LYS A 33 14.94 -5.30 -25.05
CA LYS A 33 14.28 -6.53 -24.62
C LYS A 33 13.79 -6.33 -23.19
N PRO A 34 12.52 -6.62 -22.89
CA PRO A 34 12.05 -6.60 -21.52
C PRO A 34 12.82 -7.65 -20.71
N THR A 35 13.43 -7.23 -19.61
CA THR A 35 14.13 -8.10 -18.67
C THR A 35 13.43 -8.03 -17.33
N LYS A 36 13.37 -9.16 -16.62
CA LYS A 36 12.92 -9.20 -15.23
C LYS A 36 14.04 -8.70 -14.35
N ASP A 37 13.76 -7.68 -13.53
CA ASP A 37 14.65 -7.25 -12.47
C ASP A 37 14.57 -8.26 -11.31
N PRO A 38 15.67 -8.96 -10.95
CA PRO A 38 15.68 -9.90 -9.84
C PRO A 38 15.24 -9.29 -8.50
N VAL A 39 15.58 -8.02 -8.24
CA VAL A 39 15.18 -7.34 -7.00
C VAL A 39 13.68 -7.07 -7.00
N GLN A 40 13.13 -6.69 -8.14
CA GLN A 40 11.69 -6.48 -8.27
C GLN A 40 10.91 -7.79 -8.05
N GLU A 41 11.42 -8.92 -8.56
CA GLU A 41 10.84 -10.24 -8.31
C GLU A 41 10.93 -10.63 -6.82
N GLU A 42 12.02 -10.30 -6.12
CA GLU A 42 12.14 -10.48 -4.67
C GLU A 42 11.09 -9.66 -3.90
N ILE A 43 10.91 -8.39 -4.26
CA ILE A 43 9.91 -7.50 -3.66
C ILE A 43 8.50 -8.07 -3.88
N TYR A 44 8.18 -8.53 -5.10
CA TYR A 44 6.88 -9.13 -5.38
C TYR A 44 6.65 -10.42 -4.58
N ALA A 45 7.65 -11.30 -4.50
CA ALA A 45 7.56 -12.52 -3.71
C ALA A 45 7.32 -12.21 -2.22
N PHE A 46 8.03 -11.21 -1.68
CA PHE A 46 7.84 -10.74 -0.32
C PHE A 46 6.40 -10.23 -0.10
N ARG A 47 5.91 -9.33 -0.97
CA ARG A 47 4.55 -8.77 -0.85
C ARG A 47 3.47 -9.83 -0.95
N LEU A 48 3.62 -10.78 -1.88
CA LEU A 48 2.68 -11.90 -2.03
C LEU A 48 2.63 -12.77 -0.77
N LYS A 49 3.79 -13.05 -0.16
CA LYS A 49 3.86 -13.79 1.11
C LYS A 49 3.12 -13.05 2.22
N MET A 50 3.37 -11.74 2.39
CA MET A 50 2.72 -10.93 3.43
C MET A 50 1.20 -10.84 3.20
N ARG A 51 0.77 -10.59 1.95
CA ARG A 51 -0.66 -10.58 1.59
C ARG A 51 -1.34 -11.91 1.87
N ALA A 52 -0.66 -13.03 1.61
CA ALA A 52 -1.20 -14.35 1.89
C ALA A 52 -1.40 -14.59 3.40
N LEU A 53 -0.43 -14.20 4.24
CA LEU A 53 -0.58 -14.30 5.70
C LEU A 53 -1.74 -13.41 6.20
N TYR A 54 -1.82 -12.17 5.69
CA TYR A 54 -2.88 -11.22 6.03
C TYR A 54 -4.28 -11.74 5.66
N ASN A 55 -4.49 -12.18 4.41
CA ASN A 55 -5.78 -12.67 3.94
C ASN A 55 -6.26 -13.90 4.75
N ASN A 56 -5.33 -14.71 5.26
CA ASN A 56 -5.61 -15.90 6.05
C ASN A 56 -5.61 -15.65 7.56
N ARG A 57 -5.56 -14.39 8.02
CA ARG A 57 -5.52 -14.00 9.45
C ARG A 57 -4.38 -14.66 10.22
N ARG A 58 -3.26 -14.97 9.55
CA ARG A 58 -2.06 -15.54 10.16
C ARG A 58 -1.21 -14.43 10.79
N PHE A 59 -1.83 -13.62 11.65
CA PHE A 59 -1.23 -12.43 12.24
C PHE A 59 -0.02 -12.75 13.13
N ALA A 60 -0.06 -13.89 13.83
CA ALA A 60 1.07 -14.40 14.62
C ALA A 60 2.35 -14.63 13.79
N GLU A 61 2.23 -14.78 12.47
CA GLU A 61 3.37 -14.88 11.55
C GLU A 61 3.74 -13.54 10.90
N LEU A 62 2.84 -12.56 10.88
CA LEU A 62 3.11 -11.21 10.38
C LEU A 62 3.84 -10.34 11.41
N GLU A 63 3.42 -10.41 12.67
CA GLU A 63 4.00 -9.63 13.77
C GLU A 63 5.52 -9.78 13.89
N PRO A 64 6.10 -10.99 13.96
CA PRO A 64 7.56 -11.13 14.07
C PRO A 64 8.29 -10.61 12.84
N VAL A 65 7.69 -10.70 11.64
CA VAL A 65 8.30 -10.15 10.41
C VAL A 65 8.42 -8.63 10.50
N ALA A 66 7.37 -7.94 10.94
CA ALA A 66 7.42 -6.48 11.11
C ALA A 66 8.43 -6.08 12.19
N ALA A 67 8.46 -6.79 13.32
CA ALA A 67 9.41 -6.55 14.41
C ALA A 67 10.88 -6.72 13.96
N GLU A 68 11.17 -7.80 13.23
CA GLU A 68 12.51 -8.05 12.69
C GLU A 68 12.92 -6.96 11.69
N ILE A 69 12.03 -6.59 10.77
CA ILE A 69 12.30 -5.53 9.79
C ILE A 69 12.59 -4.19 10.51
N ARG A 70 11.81 -3.83 11.53
CA ARG A 70 12.06 -2.62 12.34
C ARG A 70 13.41 -2.67 13.04
N GLN A 71 13.73 -3.79 13.69
CA GLN A 71 14.97 -3.96 14.44
C GLN A 71 16.21 -3.88 13.53
N THR A 72 16.15 -4.55 12.38
CA THR A 72 17.27 -4.67 11.46
C THR A 72 17.36 -3.52 10.46
N LYS A 73 16.29 -2.71 10.34
CA LYS A 73 16.16 -1.64 9.34
C LYS A 73 16.39 -2.19 7.92
N ALA A 74 15.83 -3.37 7.65
CA ALA A 74 16.11 -4.10 6.42
C ALA A 74 15.67 -3.32 5.17
N VAL A 75 16.52 -3.39 4.14
CA VAL A 75 16.26 -2.89 2.78
C VAL A 75 16.40 -4.04 1.78
N PHE A 76 15.80 -3.88 0.59
CA PHE A 76 16.06 -4.74 -0.56
C PHE A 76 17.36 -4.34 -1.27
N GLY A 77 17.82 -5.15 -2.23
CA GLY A 77 19.05 -4.88 -2.99
C GLY A 77 19.07 -3.56 -3.76
N ASN A 78 17.91 -2.96 -4.02
CA ASN A 78 17.76 -1.64 -4.64
C ASN A 78 17.65 -0.48 -3.61
N GLY A 79 17.83 -0.75 -2.32
CA GLY A 79 17.74 0.24 -1.24
C GLY A 79 16.32 0.58 -0.76
N SER A 80 15.28 -0.03 -1.36
CA SER A 80 13.91 0.18 -0.89
C SER A 80 13.68 -0.45 0.49
N TRP A 81 12.97 0.25 1.37
CA TRP A 81 12.72 -0.18 2.74
C TRP A 81 11.75 -1.37 2.80
N LYS A 82 12.15 -2.48 3.44
CA LYS A 82 11.26 -3.64 3.60
C LYS A 82 10.00 -3.32 4.39
N ILE A 83 10.08 -2.37 5.33
CA ILE A 83 8.92 -1.96 6.14
C ILE A 83 7.84 -1.31 5.30
N ALA A 84 8.21 -0.47 4.31
CA ALA A 84 7.24 0.12 3.39
C ALA A 84 6.57 -0.96 2.53
N GLN A 85 7.37 -1.89 2.00
CA GLN A 85 6.85 -3.02 1.23
C GLN A 85 5.93 -3.93 2.05
N PHE A 86 6.17 -4.06 3.36
CA PHE A 86 5.34 -4.82 4.28
C PHE A 86 3.94 -4.21 4.39
N TYR A 87 3.84 -2.92 4.72
CA TYR A 87 2.54 -2.24 4.82
C TYR A 87 1.81 -2.15 3.46
N GLU A 88 2.54 -1.86 2.37
CA GLU A 88 1.99 -1.87 1.01
C GLU A 88 1.39 -3.23 0.60
N SER A 89 1.78 -4.33 1.26
CA SER A 89 1.22 -5.65 0.98
C SER A 89 -0.25 -5.78 1.34
N PHE A 90 -0.79 -4.88 2.19
CA PHE A 90 -2.17 -4.93 2.67
C PHE A 90 -3.12 -4.02 1.89
N ALA A 91 -2.60 -3.24 0.93
CA ALA A 91 -3.41 -2.32 0.15
C ALA A 91 -4.58 -3.02 -0.57
N CYS A 92 -5.75 -2.40 -0.49
CA CYS A 92 -6.91 -2.73 -1.31
C CYS A 92 -6.78 -1.98 -2.64
N ARG A 93 -7.11 -2.63 -3.76
CA ARG A 93 -7.04 -1.94 -5.06
C ARG A 93 -8.24 -1.02 -5.21
N ARG A 94 -8.05 0.11 -5.86
CA ARG A 94 -9.08 1.15 -6.01
C ARG A 94 -10.34 0.63 -6.70
N GLU A 95 -10.17 -0.28 -7.64
CA GLU A 95 -11.23 -0.86 -8.48
C GLU A 95 -11.97 -2.01 -7.81
N GLU A 96 -11.51 -2.46 -6.63
CA GLU A 96 -12.21 -3.50 -5.87
C GLU A 96 -13.59 -2.97 -5.42
N PRO A 97 -14.62 -3.82 -5.42
CA PRO A 97 -15.95 -3.43 -4.96
C PRO A 97 -15.94 -3.13 -3.46
N GLU A 98 -16.90 -2.32 -3.01
CA GLU A 98 -17.12 -1.98 -1.59
C GLU A 98 -17.09 -3.21 -0.66
N SER A 99 -17.62 -4.36 -1.09
CA SER A 99 -17.58 -5.60 -0.30
C SER A 99 -16.17 -6.09 0.04
N MET A 100 -15.19 -5.82 -0.82
CA MET A 100 -13.78 -6.13 -0.57
C MET A 100 -13.19 -5.15 0.43
N TRP A 101 -13.50 -3.85 0.34
CA TRP A 101 -13.07 -2.88 1.35
C TRP A 101 -13.60 -3.23 2.74
N GLN A 102 -14.89 -3.57 2.84
CA GLN A 102 -15.50 -4.04 4.09
C GLN A 102 -14.91 -5.36 4.60
N LEU A 103 -14.44 -6.24 3.71
CA LEU A 103 -13.70 -7.44 4.10
C LEU A 103 -12.33 -7.07 4.69
N HIS A 104 -11.59 -6.19 4.03
CA HIS A 104 -10.29 -5.71 4.49
C HIS A 104 -10.38 -4.99 5.83
N GLU A 105 -11.40 -4.14 6.02
CA GLU A 105 -11.68 -3.49 7.30
C GLU A 105 -11.85 -4.51 8.44
N ARG A 106 -12.65 -5.55 8.22
CA ARG A 106 -12.82 -6.64 9.19
C ARG A 106 -11.51 -7.38 9.49
N ILE A 107 -10.67 -7.63 8.48
CA ILE A 107 -9.37 -8.28 8.71
C ILE A 107 -8.48 -7.41 9.61
N HIS A 108 -8.44 -6.09 9.40
CA HIS A 108 -7.68 -5.19 10.28
C HIS A 108 -8.22 -5.14 11.70
N GLN A 109 -9.55 -5.10 11.86
CA GLN A 109 -10.19 -5.16 13.17
C GLN A 109 -9.89 -6.47 13.90
N ASP A 110 -9.93 -7.61 13.19
CA ASP A 110 -9.54 -8.92 13.72
C ASP A 110 -8.07 -8.95 14.16
N TRP A 111 -7.18 -8.29 13.41
CA TRP A 111 -5.75 -8.18 13.75
C TRP A 111 -5.56 -7.41 15.05
N ILE A 112 -6.17 -6.22 15.17
CA ILE A 112 -6.09 -5.40 16.39
C ILE A 112 -6.69 -6.15 17.59
N ALA A 113 -7.81 -6.84 17.41
CA ALA A 113 -8.45 -7.61 18.47
C ALA A 113 -7.55 -8.74 19.00
N GLN A 114 -6.82 -9.43 18.12
CA GLN A 114 -5.89 -10.51 18.50
C GLN A 114 -4.57 -9.97 19.07
N PHE A 115 -4.12 -8.80 18.62
CA PHE A 115 -2.86 -8.18 19.01
C PHE A 115 -3.09 -6.75 19.54
N PRO A 116 -3.75 -6.59 20.70
CA PRO A 116 -4.20 -5.29 21.20
C PRO A 116 -3.06 -4.36 21.59
N THR A 117 -1.81 -4.82 21.67
CA THR A 117 -0.63 -3.97 21.93
C THR A 117 0.28 -3.82 20.71
N SER A 118 -0.15 -4.30 19.54
CA SER A 118 0.64 -4.19 18.32
C SER A 118 0.57 -2.78 17.73
N ILE A 119 1.73 -2.15 17.57
CA ILE A 119 1.87 -0.93 16.78
C ILE A 119 1.70 -1.23 15.29
N THR A 120 2.14 -2.41 14.83
CA THR A 120 2.03 -2.87 13.44
C THR A 120 0.57 -2.91 13.01
N ALA A 121 -0.29 -3.58 13.79
CA ALA A 121 -1.70 -3.73 13.48
C ALA A 121 -2.42 -2.38 13.39
N ARG A 122 -2.10 -1.45 14.32
CA ARG A 122 -2.70 -0.10 14.34
C ARG A 122 -2.27 0.75 13.15
N ILE A 123 -0.98 0.77 12.82
CA ILE A 123 -0.49 1.53 11.67
C ILE A 123 -1.08 0.96 10.37
N ALA A 124 -1.11 -0.37 10.23
CA ALA A 124 -1.72 -1.01 9.07
C ALA A 124 -3.21 -0.66 8.93
N TYR A 125 -3.95 -0.59 10.04
CA TYR A 125 -5.35 -0.20 10.00
C TYR A 125 -5.54 1.28 9.67
N ALA A 126 -4.72 2.18 10.24
CA ALA A 126 -4.77 3.59 9.91
C ALA A 126 -4.44 3.86 8.43
N ASP A 127 -3.46 3.15 7.88
CA ASP A 127 -3.10 3.20 6.45
C ASP A 127 -4.27 2.72 5.58
N PHE A 128 -4.91 1.62 5.93
CA PHE A 128 -6.12 1.15 5.27
C PHE A 128 -7.25 2.18 5.33
N LEU A 129 -7.52 2.79 6.48
CA LEU A 129 -8.56 3.81 6.64
C LEU A 129 -8.29 5.04 5.79
N ARG A 130 -7.01 5.45 5.65
CA ARG A 130 -6.61 6.52 4.73
C ARG A 130 -6.95 6.17 3.29
N GLU A 131 -6.56 4.99 2.81
CA GLU A 131 -6.90 4.55 1.45
C GLU A 131 -8.41 4.41 1.24
N TYR A 132 -9.13 3.95 2.25
CA TYR A 132 -10.57 3.78 2.21
C TYR A 132 -11.32 5.13 2.22
N ALA A 133 -10.75 6.15 2.85
CA ALA A 133 -11.22 7.52 2.71
C ALA A 133 -11.12 7.96 1.24
N TRP A 134 -9.95 7.81 0.63
CA TRP A 134 -9.74 8.17 -0.78
C TRP A 134 -10.62 7.37 -1.74
N HIS A 135 -10.92 6.11 -1.43
CA HIS A 135 -11.89 5.31 -2.17
C HIS A 135 -13.29 5.95 -2.14
N ALA A 136 -13.78 6.38 -0.97
CA ALA A 136 -15.07 7.08 -0.85
C ALA A 136 -15.11 8.42 -1.58
N ARG A 137 -14.02 9.21 -1.49
CA ARG A 137 -13.93 10.50 -2.17
C ARG A 137 -13.98 10.34 -3.69
N GLY A 138 -13.39 9.25 -4.21
CA GLY A 138 -13.19 9.04 -5.63
C GLY A 138 -12.09 9.93 -6.22
N THR A 139 -11.97 9.90 -7.55
CA THR A 139 -10.91 10.58 -8.30
C THR A 139 -11.35 11.90 -8.94
N ASP A 140 -12.60 12.29 -8.74
CA ASP A 140 -13.14 13.51 -9.33
C ASP A 140 -12.59 14.79 -8.68
N PHE A 141 -12.76 15.90 -9.40
CA PHE A 141 -12.46 17.24 -8.91
C PHE A 141 -13.32 17.56 -7.69
N ALA A 142 -12.79 18.39 -6.79
CA ALA A 142 -13.40 18.67 -5.48
C ALA A 142 -14.86 19.16 -5.56
N ASP A 143 -15.21 19.93 -6.59
CA ASP A 143 -16.56 20.44 -6.85
C ASP A 143 -17.52 19.40 -7.46
N LYS A 144 -17.01 18.21 -7.80
CA LYS A 144 -17.76 17.08 -8.37
C LYS A 144 -17.86 15.88 -7.43
N VAL A 145 -17.13 15.90 -6.31
CA VAL A 145 -17.25 14.89 -5.26
C VAL A 145 -18.63 15.02 -4.60
N THR A 146 -19.32 13.90 -4.41
CA THR A 146 -20.63 13.85 -3.76
C THR A 146 -20.53 14.25 -2.29
N GLU A 147 -21.63 14.72 -1.70
CA GLU A 147 -21.69 15.01 -0.26
C GLU A 147 -21.34 13.78 0.59
N GLU A 148 -21.84 12.61 0.19
CA GLU A 148 -21.54 11.34 0.84
C GLU A 148 -20.05 10.96 0.74
N GLY A 149 -19.45 11.17 -0.43
CA GLY A 149 -18.01 10.95 -0.63
C GLY A 149 -17.16 11.85 0.29
N TRP A 150 -17.54 13.12 0.45
CA TRP A 150 -16.89 14.03 1.39
C TRP A 150 -17.06 13.63 2.85
N ARG A 151 -18.28 13.23 3.23
CA ARG A 151 -18.59 12.78 4.59
C ARG A 151 -17.76 11.55 4.98
N LEU A 152 -17.79 10.50 4.15
CA LEU A 152 -17.03 9.27 4.38
C LEU A 152 -15.51 9.50 4.35
N PHE A 153 -15.02 10.39 3.47
CA PHE A 153 -13.62 10.80 3.46
C PHE A 153 -13.20 11.36 4.82
N GLY A 154 -13.94 12.34 5.35
CA GLY A 154 -13.67 12.95 6.65
C GLY A 154 -13.73 11.96 7.81
N GLU A 155 -14.78 11.13 7.88
CA GLU A 155 -14.97 10.15 8.96
C GLU A 155 -13.86 9.10 9.02
N ARG A 156 -13.44 8.60 7.85
CA ARG A 156 -12.38 7.58 7.75
C ARG A 156 -11.01 8.16 8.07
N LEU A 157 -10.70 9.38 7.62
CA LEU A 157 -9.46 10.08 8.02
C LEU A 157 -9.42 10.36 9.52
N GLU A 158 -10.54 10.79 10.11
CA GLU A 158 -10.60 11.00 11.56
C GLU A 158 -10.40 9.71 12.35
N SER A 159 -10.95 8.60 11.85
CA SER A 159 -10.71 7.28 12.42
C SER A 159 -9.23 6.87 12.32
N ALA A 160 -8.58 7.13 11.17
CA ALA A 160 -7.16 6.88 10.98
C ALA A 160 -6.30 7.70 11.97
N ARG A 161 -6.60 8.99 12.15
CA ARG A 161 -5.91 9.85 13.13
C ARG A 161 -6.04 9.33 14.56
N LYS A 162 -7.24 8.91 14.97
CA LYS A 162 -7.46 8.30 16.30
C LYS A 162 -6.65 7.03 16.48
N THR A 163 -6.65 6.14 15.50
CA THR A 163 -5.84 4.91 15.53
C THR A 163 -4.34 5.21 15.61
N LEU A 164 -3.84 6.22 14.89
CA LEU A 164 -2.44 6.64 14.99
C LEU A 164 -2.11 7.27 16.36
N ALA A 165 -3.02 8.02 16.95
CA ALA A 165 -2.86 8.57 18.29
C ALA A 165 -2.74 7.43 19.33
N GLU A 166 -3.61 6.42 19.26
CA GLU A 166 -3.49 5.23 20.10
C GLU A 166 -2.18 4.48 19.87
N ALA A 167 -1.75 4.33 18.61
CA ALA A 167 -0.48 3.71 18.27
C ALA A 167 0.72 4.48 18.84
N ARG A 168 0.60 5.80 18.96
CA ARG A 168 1.65 6.68 19.48
C ARG A 168 1.94 6.44 20.95
N GLU A 169 0.92 6.04 21.72
CA GLU A 169 1.03 5.76 23.16
C GLU A 169 1.67 4.40 23.47
N LEU A 170 1.76 3.50 22.48
CA LEU A 170 2.41 2.20 22.67
C LEU A 170 3.92 2.32 22.87
N THR A 171 4.53 1.40 23.61
CA THR A 171 5.98 1.42 23.88
C THR A 171 6.81 1.22 22.63
N GLU A 172 6.44 0.25 21.78
CA GLU A 172 7.14 0.00 20.52
C GLU A 172 6.89 1.15 19.53
N LYS A 173 7.90 1.50 18.73
CA LYS A 173 7.83 2.56 17.71
C LYS A 173 8.12 1.99 16.33
N ASP A 174 7.41 2.50 15.33
CA ASP A 174 7.58 2.13 13.92
C ASP A 174 7.72 3.41 13.10
N SER A 175 8.74 3.51 12.26
CA SER A 175 8.97 4.69 11.43
C SER A 175 7.90 4.89 10.37
N PHE A 176 7.21 3.82 9.95
CA PHE A 176 6.10 3.92 9.00
C PHE A 176 4.90 4.69 9.56
N TRP A 177 4.82 4.87 10.88
CA TRP A 177 3.82 5.75 11.52
C TRP A 177 3.81 7.14 10.88
N TRP A 178 4.99 7.71 10.57
CA TRP A 178 5.11 9.05 10.01
C TRP A 178 4.60 9.12 8.56
N GLU A 179 4.82 8.05 7.78
CA GLU A 179 4.30 7.96 6.41
C GLU A 179 2.77 8.05 6.41
N VAL A 180 2.11 7.31 7.31
CA VAL A 180 0.65 7.33 7.43
C VAL A 180 0.18 8.67 7.97
N ALA A 181 0.84 9.19 9.02
CA ALA A 181 0.47 10.45 9.68
C ALA A 181 0.51 11.67 8.75
N LEU A 182 1.41 11.70 7.76
CA LEU A 182 1.47 12.79 6.78
C LEU A 182 0.27 12.80 5.82
N GLY A 183 -0.37 11.64 5.63
CA GLY A 183 -1.47 11.45 4.71
C GLY A 183 -2.86 11.53 5.33
N VAL A 184 -2.95 11.82 6.64
CA VAL A 184 -4.24 11.89 7.37
C VAL A 184 -4.46 13.23 8.05
#